data_AF-P80693-F1
#
_entry.id   AF-P80693-F1
#
_cell.length_a   1.000
_cell.length_b   1.000
_cell.length_c   1.000
_cell.angle_alpha   90.00
_cell.angle_beta   90.00
_cell.angle_gamma   90.00
#
_symmetry.space_group_name_H-M   'P 1'
#
loop_
_entity.id
_entity.type
_entity.pdbx_description
1 polymer ?
#
loop_
_entity_poly.entity_id
_entity_poly.type
_entity_poly.pdbx_seq_one_letter_code
_entity_poly.pdbx_strand_id
1 'polypeptide(L)' 'ATPAYMSITGTKQGLITAGAFTADSVGNTYQEGFEDQVMVQGFDPAVIIPTGPVYGQ' A
#
# COMPACT_ATOMS: atom_id res chain seq x y z
N ALA A 1 -15.08 -3.38 8.25
CA ALA A 1 -14.46 -2.90 7.00
C ALA A 1 -13.58 -4.01 6.46
N THR A 2 -13.48 -4.18 5.14
CA THR A 2 -12.53 -5.10 4.50
C THR A 2 -11.24 -4.32 4.20
N PRO A 3 -10.15 -4.51 4.97
CA PRO A 3 -8.90 -3.81 4.72
C PRO A 3 -8.25 -4.27 3.43
N ALA A 4 -7.39 -3.42 2.87
CA ALA A 4 -6.44 -3.83 1.84
C ALA A 4 -5.08 -4.13 2.50
N TYR A 5 -4.28 -4.96 1.83
CA TYR A 5 -2.91 -5.24 2.26
C TYR A 5 -1.93 -4.92 1.13
N MET A 6 -0.72 -4.49 1.48
CA MET A 6 0.32 -4.13 0.54
C MET A 6 1.64 -4.78 0.91
N SER A 7 2.36 -5.29 -0.09
CA SER A 7 3.75 -5.73 0.06
C SER A 7 4.66 -4.79 -0.73
N ILE A 8 5.80 -4.40 -0.14
CA ILE A 8 6.78 -3.52 -0.78
C ILE A 8 8.11 -4.26 -0.88
N THR A 9 8.62 -4.42 -2.09
CA THR A 9 9.96 -4.98 -2.33
C THR A 9 10.86 -3.91 -2.92
N GLY A 10 11.88 -3.52 -2.15
CA GLY A 10 12.89 -2.55 -2.55
C GLY A 10 14.09 -3.21 -3.22
N THR A 11 14.69 -2.54 -4.21
CA THR A 11 15.87 -3.06 -4.93
C THR A 11 17.10 -3.26 -4.05
N LYS A 12 17.25 -2.47 -2.97
CA LYS A 12 18.38 -2.56 -2.02
C LYS A 12 18.04 -3.26 -0.71
N GLN A 13 16.77 -3.26 -0.32
CA GLN A 13 16.31 -3.70 1.01
C GLN A 13 15.54 -5.02 0.97
N GLY A 14 15.30 -5.59 -0.22
CA GLY A 14 14.48 -6.79 -0.36
C GLY A 14 13.04 -6.52 0.05
N LEU A 15 12.41 -7.49 0.70
CA LEU A 15 11.02 -7.39 1.16
C LEU A 15 10.92 -6.44 2.37
N ILE A 16 10.67 -5.16 2.10
CA ILE A 16 10.60 -4.09 3.12
C ILE A 16 9.49 -4.35 4.12
N THR A 17 8.38 -4.96 3.69
CA THR A 17 7.23 -5.26 4.54
C THR A 17 7.36 -6.60 5.28
N ALA A 18 8.51 -7.27 5.22
CA ALA A 18 8.72 -8.53 5.94
C ALA A 18 8.50 -8.33 7.45
N GLY A 19 7.60 -9.10 8.04
CA GLY A 19 7.21 -9.00 9.45
C GLY A 19 6.48 -7.70 9.86
N ALA A 20 6.04 -6.87 8.91
CA ALA A 20 5.42 -5.57 9.20
C ALA A 20 3.99 -5.67 9.77
N PHE A 21 3.33 -6.82 9.71
CA PHE A 21 2.01 -7.04 10.34
C PHE A 21 2.04 -8.16 11.37
N THR A 22 3.04 -8.10 12.25
CA THR A 22 3.22 -9.00 13.39
C THR A 22 2.88 -8.30 14.71
N ALA A 23 2.75 -9.06 15.79
CA ALA A 23 2.54 -8.51 17.13
C ALA A 23 3.64 -7.51 17.55
N ASP A 24 4.89 -7.76 17.14
CA ASP A 24 6.01 -6.85 17.43
C ASP A 24 5.87 -5.49 16.73
N SER A 25 5.20 -5.45 15.57
CA SER A 25 5.02 -4.23 14.79
C SER A 25 3.75 -3.46 15.14
N VAL A 26 2.60 -4.16 15.20
CA VAL A 26 1.27 -3.54 15.30
C VAL A 26 0.49 -3.95 16.56
N GLY A 27 1.15 -4.64 17.50
CA GLY A 27 0.53 -5.11 18.73
C GLY A 27 -0.67 -6.02 18.47
N ASN A 28 -1.74 -5.87 19.26
CA ASN A 28 -2.93 -6.72 19.21
C ASN A 28 -3.77 -6.59 17.92
N THR A 29 -3.40 -5.69 16.99
CA THR A 29 -4.12 -5.52 15.72
C THR A 29 -3.61 -6.42 14.60
N TYR A 30 -2.56 -7.21 14.86
CA TYR A 30 -2.00 -8.15 13.89
C TYR A 30 -3.03 -9.21 13.47
N GLN A 31 -2.82 -9.77 12.29
CA GLN A 31 -3.63 -10.86 11.75
C GLN A 31 -2.73 -11.92 11.13
N GLU A 32 -2.97 -13.18 11.51
CA GLU A 32 -2.26 -14.33 10.93
C GLU A 32 -2.52 -14.45 9.43
N GLY A 33 -1.48 -14.81 8.67
CA GLY A 33 -1.49 -14.96 7.22
C GLY A 33 -1.17 -13.69 6.42
N PHE A 34 -0.93 -12.56 7.10
CA PHE A 34 -0.59 -11.27 6.48
C PHE A 34 0.70 -10.65 7.03
N GLU A 35 1.57 -11.45 7.67
CA GLU A 35 2.72 -11.01 8.46
C GLU A 35 3.72 -10.16 7.66
N ASP A 36 3.90 -10.47 6.37
CA ASP A 36 4.85 -9.82 5.46
C ASP A 36 4.23 -8.68 4.63
N GLN A 37 3.09 -8.18 5.06
CA GLN A 37 2.35 -7.11 4.41
C GLN A 37 2.12 -5.97 5.39
N VAL A 38 1.62 -4.83 4.90
CA VAL A 38 1.08 -3.76 5.75
C VAL A 38 -0.41 -3.64 5.53
N MET A 39 -1.17 -3.37 6.59
CA MET A 39 -2.60 -3.08 6.50
C MET A 39 -2.83 -1.64 6.03
N VAL A 40 -3.50 -1.47 4.90
CA VAL A 40 -3.81 -0.17 4.29
C VAL A 40 -5.18 0.30 4.74
N GLN A 41 -5.22 1.44 5.43
CA GLN A 41 -6.45 2.03 5.97
C GLN A 41 -7.10 3.08 5.05
N GLY A 42 -6.37 3.55 4.04
CA GLY A 42 -6.86 4.54 3.09
C GLY A 42 -6.10 4.47 1.77
N PHE A 43 -6.81 4.75 0.68
CA PHE A 43 -6.27 4.75 -0.67
C PHE A 43 -6.97 5.83 -1.50
N ASP A 44 -6.19 6.71 -2.14
CA ASP A 44 -6.68 7.79 -2.98
C ASP A 44 -5.82 7.87 -4.27
N PRO A 45 -6.16 7.11 -5.32
CA PRO A 45 -5.42 7.12 -6.58
C PRO A 45 -5.92 8.20 -7.54
N ALA A 46 -4.99 8.91 -8.17
CA ALA A 46 -5.29 9.82 -9.27
C ALA A 46 -4.58 9.36 -10.56
N VAL A 47 -5.35 9.16 -11.63
CA VAL A 47 -4.84 8.92 -12.98
C VAL A 47 -5.41 10.01 -13.89
N ILE A 48 -4.52 10.85 -14.43
CA ILE A 48 -4.91 12.02 -15.22
C ILE A 48 -4.47 11.79 -16.67
N ILE A 49 -5.41 11.93 -17.60
CA ILE A 49 -5.11 12.03 -19.03
C ILE A 49 -5.00 13.51 -19.36
N PRO A 50 -3.81 14.02 -19.75
CA PRO A 50 -3.67 15.42 -20.10
C PRO A 50 -4.45 15.70 -21.39
N THR A 51 -5.54 16.46 -21.28
CA THR A 51 -6.22 17.04 -22.44
C THR A 51 -5.58 18.39 -22.75
N GLY A 52 -5.01 18.53 -23.95
CA GLY A 52 -4.45 19.79 -24.41
C GLY A 52 -5.51 20.91 -24.52
N PRO A 53 -5.10 22.17 -24.77
CA PRO A 53 -6.05 23.25 -24.98
C PRO A 53 -6.90 22.93 -26.20
N VAL A 54 -8.24 23.09 -26.10
CA VAL A 54 -9.10 23.13 -27.28
C VAL A 54 -8.78 24.40 -28.07
N TYR A 55 -7.75 24.35 -28.92
CA TYR A 55 -7.48 25.40 -29.91
C TYR A 55 -8.57 25.34 -30.98
N GLY A 56 -9.65 26.06 -30.73
CA GLY A 56 -10.85 26.12 -31.57
C GLY A 56 -11.85 27.17 -31.08
N GLN A 57 -11.41 28.43 -31.02
CA GLN A 57 -12.25 29.63 -31.20
C GLN A 57 -11.48 30.63 -32.05
#